data_AF-A0A6G3PCT9-F1
#
_entry.id   AF-A0A6G3PCT9-F1
#
_cell.length_a   1.000
_cell.length_b   1.000
_cell.length_c   1.000
_cell.angle_alpha   90.00
_cell.angle_beta   90.00
_cell.angle_gamma   90.00
#
_symmetry.space_group_name_H-M   'P 1'
#
loop_
_entity.id
_entity.type
_entity.pdbx_description
1 polymer ?
#
loop_
_entity_poly.entity_id
_entity_poly.type
_entity_poly.pdbx_seq_one_letter_code
_entity_poly.pdbx_strand_id
1 'polypeptide(L)'
;MDTEATTSAPADTDPAPSSRGFYGCAIAMVVAVVLIALAAAGLSDFEKGLDGNGQMEQPGPDGSSSQPLGAGMTARYEDGLWVTVSAARPEGDGVYRLTVTYENDTDGELHLGRTSLDRPLAVRGGAADEDDTSDYSTSWVNSEQSEDALSPVLPEGESRVVPVLVEPSRKGAPVTVEVTPPHAGYRETAYFELSVG
;
A
#
# COMPACT_ATOMS: atom_id res chain seq x y z
N MET A 1 -33.38 -97.68 -1.92
CA MET A 1 -32.21 -96.95 -2.47
C MET A 1 -32.42 -95.50 -2.06
N ASP A 2 -31.80 -95.15 -0.95
CA ASP A 2 -31.76 -93.84 -0.32
C ASP A 2 -30.90 -92.86 -1.12
N THR A 3 -31.33 -91.59 -1.16
CA THR A 3 -30.41 -90.44 -1.18
C THR A 3 -31.10 -89.26 -0.48
N GLU A 4 -30.68 -88.95 0.75
CA GLU A 4 -30.88 -87.64 1.38
C GLU A 4 -29.90 -86.61 0.82
N ALA A 5 -30.31 -85.33 0.76
CA ALA A 5 -29.42 -84.17 0.97
C ALA A 5 -30.22 -82.86 1.17
N THR A 6 -30.52 -82.56 2.44
CA THR A 6 -30.38 -81.28 3.18
C THR A 6 -30.15 -79.94 2.42
N THR A 7 -31.12 -79.02 2.66
CA THR A 7 -31.02 -77.58 3.03
C THR A 7 -30.47 -76.52 2.06
N SER A 8 -31.26 -75.45 1.84
CA SER A 8 -30.96 -74.09 2.33
C SER A 8 -32.07 -73.09 1.99
N ALA A 9 -32.52 -72.34 3.00
CA ALA A 9 -33.37 -71.16 2.88
C ALA A 9 -32.62 -70.04 2.11
N PRO A 10 -33.32 -69.14 1.39
CA PRO A 10 -32.67 -67.99 0.80
C PRO A 10 -32.22 -67.03 1.92
N ALA A 11 -30.93 -66.70 1.93
CA ALA A 11 -30.41 -65.64 2.76
C ALA A 11 -30.93 -64.29 2.24
N ASP A 12 -31.69 -63.58 3.09
CA ASP A 12 -31.93 -62.14 2.91
C ASP A 12 -30.57 -61.45 2.85
N THR A 13 -30.21 -60.97 1.67
CA THR A 13 -29.05 -60.11 1.49
C THR A 13 -29.54 -58.69 1.75
N ASP A 14 -29.24 -58.16 2.94
CA ASP A 14 -29.35 -56.72 3.20
C ASP A 14 -28.58 -55.96 2.11
N PRO A 15 -29.17 -54.91 1.50
CA PRO A 15 -28.44 -54.11 0.52
C PRO A 15 -27.27 -53.43 1.24
N ALA A 16 -26.05 -53.71 0.76
CA ALA A 16 -24.85 -53.05 1.24
C ALA A 16 -25.04 -51.52 1.23
N PRO A 17 -24.67 -50.80 2.31
CA PRO A 17 -24.81 -49.35 2.36
C PRO A 17 -24.02 -48.76 1.19
N SER A 18 -24.75 -48.12 0.27
CA SER A 18 -24.20 -47.56 -0.95
C SER A 18 -23.17 -46.48 -0.62
N SER A 19 -21.89 -46.77 -0.84
CA SER A 19 -20.73 -45.87 -0.66
C SER A 19 -20.87 -44.52 -1.39
N ARG A 20 -21.75 -44.45 -2.40
CA ARG A 20 -22.10 -43.23 -3.13
C ARG A 20 -22.60 -42.08 -2.25
N GLY A 21 -23.30 -42.37 -1.16
CA GLY A 21 -23.77 -41.33 -0.22
C GLY A 21 -22.64 -40.68 0.57
N PHE A 22 -21.62 -41.46 0.92
CA PHE A 22 -20.46 -40.99 1.69
C PHE A 22 -19.52 -40.15 0.83
N TYR A 23 -19.23 -40.59 -0.40
CA TYR A 23 -18.44 -39.79 -1.35
C TYR A 23 -19.15 -38.49 -1.75
N GLY A 24 -20.48 -38.52 -1.93
CA GLY A 24 -21.27 -37.31 -2.20
C GLY A 24 -21.24 -36.32 -1.04
N CYS A 25 -21.33 -36.81 0.20
CA CYS A 25 -21.23 -35.98 1.40
C CYS A 25 -19.82 -35.39 1.58
N ALA A 26 -18.78 -36.19 1.35
CA ALA A 26 -17.39 -35.72 1.39
C ALA A 26 -17.11 -34.65 0.32
N ILE A 27 -17.59 -34.85 -0.91
CA ILE A 27 -17.48 -33.84 -1.99
C ILE A 27 -18.22 -32.56 -1.61
N ALA A 28 -19.43 -32.67 -1.06
CA ALA A 28 -20.20 -31.50 -0.61
C ALA A 28 -19.47 -30.71 0.49
N MET A 29 -18.82 -31.40 1.44
CA MET A 29 -18.03 -30.73 2.47
C MET A 29 -16.79 -30.03 1.89
N VAL A 30 -16.08 -30.65 0.96
CA VAL A 30 -14.93 -30.02 0.28
C VAL A 30 -15.38 -28.78 -0.49
N VAL A 31 -16.48 -28.87 -1.24
CA VAL A 31 -17.05 -27.72 -1.97
C VAL A 31 -17.45 -26.60 -1.02
N ALA A 32 -18.11 -26.93 0.10
CA ALA A 32 -18.49 -25.92 1.10
C ALA A 32 -17.26 -25.22 1.71
N VAL A 33 -16.19 -25.96 2.04
CA VAL A 33 -14.95 -25.38 2.55
C VAL A 33 -14.29 -24.48 1.52
N VAL A 34 -14.23 -24.89 0.26
CA VAL A 34 -13.68 -24.07 -0.84
C VAL A 34 -14.51 -22.80 -1.05
N LEU A 35 -15.84 -22.89 -1.02
CA LEU A 35 -16.71 -21.72 -1.16
C LEU A 35 -16.58 -20.76 0.02
N ILE A 36 -16.44 -21.26 1.25
CA ILE A 36 -16.20 -20.42 2.43
C ILE A 36 -14.85 -19.72 2.32
N ALA A 37 -13.80 -20.43 1.87
CA ALA A 37 -12.48 -19.83 1.66
C ALA A 37 -12.51 -18.75 0.56
N LEU A 38 -13.22 -19.01 -0.55
CA LEU A 38 -13.39 -18.03 -1.62
C LEU A 38 -14.26 -16.83 -1.19
N ALA A 39 -15.29 -17.04 -0.38
CA ALA A 39 -16.11 -15.97 0.17
C ALA A 39 -15.31 -15.10 1.16
N ALA A 40 -14.45 -15.71 1.99
CA ALA A 40 -13.58 -14.97 2.90
C ALA A 40 -12.53 -14.15 2.14
N ALA A 41 -11.92 -14.70 1.09
CA ALA A 41 -10.99 -13.95 0.23
C ALA A 41 -11.70 -12.81 -0.50
N GLY A 42 -12.83 -13.11 -1.17
CA GLY A 42 -13.56 -12.11 -1.94
C GLY A 42 -14.24 -11.03 -1.10
N LEU A 43 -14.56 -11.29 0.17
CA LEU A 43 -15.08 -10.25 1.08
C LEU A 43 -13.97 -9.30 1.51
N SER A 44 -12.76 -9.80 1.76
CA SER A 44 -11.60 -8.94 2.05
C SER A 44 -11.26 -8.04 0.87
N ASP A 45 -11.27 -8.60 -0.35
CA ASP A 45 -11.01 -7.83 -1.58
C ASP A 45 -12.14 -6.84 -1.89
N PHE A 46 -13.39 -7.15 -1.51
CA PHE A 46 -14.55 -6.26 -1.69
C PHE A 46 -14.59 -5.14 -0.66
N GLU A 47 -14.21 -5.41 0.59
CA GLU A 47 -14.09 -4.37 1.63
C GLU A 47 -12.99 -3.38 1.27
N LYS A 48 -11.83 -3.84 0.78
CA LYS A 48 -10.77 -2.97 0.26
C LYS A 48 -11.14 -2.25 -1.04
N GLY A 49 -11.89 -2.90 -1.94
CA GLY A 49 -12.37 -2.26 -3.17
C GLY A 49 -13.45 -1.17 -2.96
N LEU A 50 -13.98 -1.02 -1.73
CA LEU A 50 -14.83 0.10 -1.32
C LEU A 50 -14.03 1.26 -0.71
N ASP A 51 -12.75 1.03 -0.40
CA ASP A 51 -11.86 2.09 0.04
C ASP A 51 -11.72 3.11 -1.10
N GLY A 52 -11.82 4.38 -0.73
CA GLY A 52 -12.24 5.47 -1.61
C GLY A 52 -11.32 5.79 -2.80
N ASN A 53 -11.62 6.89 -3.50
CA ASN A 53 -11.05 7.14 -4.85
C ASN A 53 -9.62 7.68 -4.85
N GLY A 54 -8.86 7.47 -3.76
CA GLY A 54 -7.52 8.01 -3.57
C GLY A 54 -7.50 9.45 -3.02
N GLN A 55 -8.58 9.92 -2.36
CA GLN A 55 -8.57 11.21 -1.66
C GLN A 55 -7.73 11.12 -0.38
N MET A 56 -7.22 12.22 0.14
CA MET A 56 -6.51 12.22 1.42
C MET A 56 -7.49 12.26 2.61
N GLU A 57 -7.36 11.29 3.52
CA GLU A 57 -8.04 11.27 4.81
C GLU A 57 -7.06 11.66 5.92
N GLN A 58 -7.14 12.90 6.40
CA GLN A 58 -6.26 13.41 7.46
C GLN A 58 -7.06 14.01 8.62
N PRO A 59 -6.78 13.59 9.88
CA PRO A 59 -7.17 14.38 11.03
C PRO A 59 -6.19 15.56 11.20
N GLY A 60 -6.54 16.74 10.67
CA GLY A 60 -5.69 17.95 10.80
C GLY A 60 -5.49 18.68 9.47
N PRO A 61 -4.28 19.22 9.20
CA PRO A 61 -3.96 19.78 7.89
C PRO A 61 -4.23 18.76 6.79
N ASP A 62 -4.86 19.20 5.71
CA ASP A 62 -5.29 18.31 4.61
C ASP A 62 -4.13 17.86 3.71
N GLY A 63 -2.94 18.42 3.89
CA GLY A 63 -1.76 18.13 3.07
C GLY A 63 -1.77 18.83 1.72
N SER A 64 -2.68 19.78 1.50
CA SER A 64 -2.61 20.72 0.39
C SER A 64 -1.45 21.69 0.55
N SER A 65 -1.11 22.42 -0.53
CA SER A 65 -0.11 23.50 -0.45
C SER A 65 -0.49 24.59 0.55
N SER A 66 -1.79 24.84 0.76
CA SER A 66 -2.29 25.85 1.70
C SER A 66 -2.33 25.38 3.16
N GLN A 67 -2.34 24.07 3.39
CA GLN A 67 -2.32 23.45 4.71
C GLN A 67 -1.39 22.21 4.69
N PRO A 68 -0.07 22.43 4.54
CA PRO A 68 0.87 21.34 4.39
C PRO A 68 0.97 20.51 5.68
N LEU A 69 1.35 19.25 5.51
CA LEU A 69 1.67 18.35 6.60
C LEU A 69 3.02 18.72 7.23
N GLY A 70 3.14 18.50 8.53
CA GLY A 70 4.40 18.70 9.25
C GLY A 70 5.34 17.50 9.18
N ALA A 71 6.57 17.71 9.62
CA ALA A 71 7.53 16.63 9.86
C ALA A 71 6.96 15.51 10.75
N GLY A 72 7.09 14.26 10.31
CA GLY A 72 6.63 13.07 10.99
C GLY A 72 5.13 12.78 10.86
N MET A 73 4.39 13.63 10.14
CA MET A 73 3.00 13.35 9.76
C MET A 73 2.95 12.43 8.54
N THR A 74 1.78 11.83 8.33
CA THR A 74 1.54 10.81 7.30
C THR A 74 0.38 11.23 6.45
N ALA A 75 0.58 11.50 5.16
CA ALA A 75 -0.51 11.58 4.18
C ALA A 75 -1.12 10.18 4.03
N ARG A 76 -2.42 10.05 4.29
CA ARG A 76 -3.17 8.79 4.18
C ARG A 76 -4.17 8.95 3.06
N TYR A 77 -4.02 8.15 2.03
CA TYR A 77 -4.98 8.09 0.94
C TYR A 77 -6.03 7.03 1.27
N GLU A 78 -7.28 7.32 0.89
CA GLU A 78 -8.43 6.45 1.13
C GLU A 78 -8.16 5.02 0.65
N ASP A 79 -7.47 4.87 -0.49
CA ASP A 79 -7.23 3.59 -1.16
C ASP A 79 -6.10 2.74 -0.57
N GLY A 80 -5.56 3.12 0.60
CA GLY A 80 -4.55 2.33 1.33
C GLY A 80 -3.09 2.73 1.09
N LEU A 81 -2.81 3.77 0.29
CA LEU A 81 -1.46 4.33 0.21
C LEU A 81 -1.21 5.27 1.39
N TRP A 82 -0.14 5.08 2.15
CA TRP A 82 0.32 6.04 3.15
C TRP A 82 1.72 6.56 2.85
N VAL A 83 1.94 7.85 3.07
CA VAL A 83 3.24 8.50 2.85
C VAL A 83 3.64 9.32 4.06
N THR A 84 4.77 8.97 4.67
CA THR A 84 5.30 9.65 5.85
C THR A 84 6.63 10.31 5.54
N VAL A 85 6.76 11.60 5.86
CA VAL A 85 8.04 12.33 5.74
C VAL A 85 8.64 12.53 7.12
N SER A 86 9.83 12.02 7.37
CA SER A 86 10.48 12.18 8.68
C SER A 86 10.93 13.61 8.93
N ALA A 87 11.10 13.96 10.21
CA ALA A 87 11.88 15.14 10.57
C ALA A 87 13.29 15.10 9.97
N ALA A 88 13.75 16.26 9.49
CA ALA A 88 15.09 16.41 8.97
C ALA A 88 16.13 16.34 10.08
N ARG A 89 17.23 15.62 9.84
CA ARG A 89 18.34 15.46 10.78
C ARG A 89 19.64 15.97 10.14
N PRO A 90 20.48 16.70 10.87
CA PRO A 90 21.75 17.17 10.33
C PRO A 90 22.68 15.98 10.04
N GLU A 91 23.32 15.99 8.88
CA GLU A 91 24.33 14.99 8.48
C GLU A 91 25.76 15.56 8.49
N GLY A 92 25.90 16.88 8.37
CA GLY A 92 27.17 17.59 8.31
C GLY A 92 27.16 18.63 7.18
N ASP A 93 28.07 19.60 7.23
CA ASP A 93 28.30 20.56 6.12
C ASP A 93 27.05 21.31 5.61
N GLY A 94 26.07 21.54 6.49
CA GLY A 94 24.81 22.20 6.11
C GLY A 94 23.78 21.29 5.44
N VAL A 95 24.11 20.02 5.23
CA VAL A 95 23.22 19.00 4.68
C VAL A 95 22.35 18.38 5.77
N TYR A 96 21.09 18.17 5.43
CA TYR A 96 20.10 17.49 6.27
C TYR A 96 19.56 16.27 5.54
N ARG A 97 19.38 15.19 6.30
CA ARG A 97 18.76 13.95 5.86
C ARG A 97 17.33 13.87 6.34
N LEU A 98 16.43 13.52 5.44
CA LEU A 98 15.07 13.09 5.73
C LEU A 98 14.77 11.78 4.97
N THR A 99 13.68 11.12 5.34
CA THR A 99 13.21 9.92 4.67
C THR A 99 11.75 10.09 4.28
N VAL A 100 11.41 9.67 3.07
CA VAL A 100 10.02 9.52 2.62
C VAL A 100 9.70 8.03 2.66
N THR A 101 8.73 7.66 3.49
CA THR A 101 8.29 6.27 3.64
C THR A 101 6.96 6.08 2.96
N TYR A 102 6.91 5.20 1.98
CA TYR A 102 5.68 4.76 1.31
C TYR A 102 5.25 3.43 1.90
N GLU A 103 3.99 3.31 2.29
CA GLU A 103 3.38 2.07 2.75
C GLU A 103 2.22 1.75 1.79
N ASN A 104 2.26 0.57 1.17
CA ASN A 104 1.28 0.17 0.17
C ASN A 104 0.32 -0.86 0.75
N ASP A 105 -0.82 -0.42 1.27
CA ASP A 105 -1.94 -1.31 1.65
C ASP A 105 -3.04 -1.32 0.57
N THR A 106 -2.72 -0.84 -0.64
CA THR A 106 -3.65 -0.86 -1.78
C THR A 106 -3.81 -2.26 -2.35
N ASP A 107 -4.87 -2.50 -3.14
CA ASP A 107 -5.20 -3.80 -3.77
C ASP A 107 -4.24 -4.24 -4.91
N GLY A 108 -3.01 -3.73 -4.93
CA GLY A 108 -2.06 -4.10 -5.95
C GLY A 108 -0.67 -3.48 -5.80
N GLU A 109 0.15 -3.76 -6.80
CA GLU A 109 1.51 -3.25 -6.86
C GLU A 109 1.54 -1.78 -7.31
N LEU A 110 2.41 -0.98 -6.69
CA LEU A 110 2.59 0.44 -7.01
C LEU A 110 3.91 0.72 -7.74
N HIS A 111 3.81 1.48 -8.83
CA HIS A 111 4.96 2.02 -9.57
C HIS A 111 5.26 3.44 -9.09
N LEU A 112 6.07 3.59 -8.03
CA LEU A 112 6.37 4.91 -7.45
C LEU A 112 7.30 5.78 -8.31
N GLY A 113 8.01 5.18 -9.27
CA GLY A 113 8.95 5.86 -10.15
C GLY A 113 8.28 6.78 -11.17
N ARG A 114 9.10 7.52 -11.92
CA ARG A 114 8.64 8.51 -12.90
C ARG A 114 7.82 7.87 -14.03
N THR A 115 6.55 8.24 -14.18
CA THR A 115 5.70 7.87 -15.31
C THR A 115 5.53 9.04 -16.28
N SER A 116 6.40 9.11 -17.29
CA SER A 116 6.37 9.97 -18.49
C SER A 116 6.28 11.51 -18.34
N LEU A 117 5.61 12.09 -17.34
CA LEU A 117 5.51 13.55 -17.14
C LEU A 117 5.56 13.98 -15.66
N ASP A 118 5.06 13.17 -14.74
CA ASP A 118 4.99 13.58 -13.33
C ASP A 118 6.25 13.22 -12.56
N ARG A 119 6.71 14.15 -11.70
CA ARG A 119 7.80 13.90 -10.76
C ARG A 119 7.17 13.37 -9.46
N PRO A 120 7.37 12.08 -9.12
CA PRO A 120 6.68 11.46 -7.97
C PRO A 120 7.12 12.03 -6.62
N LEU A 121 8.32 12.59 -6.57
CA LEU A 121 8.90 13.23 -5.40
C LEU A 121 9.64 14.49 -5.85
N ALA A 122 9.31 15.64 -5.28
CA ALA A 122 10.02 16.89 -5.47
C ALA A 122 10.43 17.49 -4.12
N VAL A 123 11.51 18.27 -4.14
CA VAL A 123 12.02 19.00 -2.98
C VAL A 123 12.30 20.42 -3.40
N ARG A 124 11.80 21.38 -2.65
CA ARG A 124 12.03 22.81 -2.90
C ARG A 124 12.29 23.58 -1.61
N GLY A 125 12.93 24.73 -1.75
CA GLY A 125 13.03 25.72 -0.67
C GLY A 125 11.79 26.62 -0.67
N GLY A 126 11.40 27.08 0.52
CA GLY A 126 10.20 27.91 0.70
C GLY A 126 9.04 27.15 1.32
N ALA A 127 8.03 27.92 1.73
CA ALA A 127 6.78 27.41 2.32
C ALA A 127 5.87 26.83 1.24
N ALA A 128 4.96 25.92 1.62
CA ALA A 128 4.24 25.13 0.63
C ALA A 128 3.29 25.95 -0.29
N ASP A 129 2.82 27.11 0.14
CA ASP A 129 1.95 28.02 -0.61
C ASP A 129 2.72 29.15 -1.34
N GLU A 130 4.04 29.24 -1.16
CA GLU A 130 4.88 30.19 -1.88
C GLU A 130 5.08 29.76 -3.34
N ASP A 131 4.84 30.69 -4.27
CA ASP A 131 5.20 30.54 -5.69
C ASP A 131 6.73 30.38 -5.86
N ASP A 132 7.19 29.96 -7.05
CA ASP A 132 8.60 29.76 -7.47
C ASP A 132 9.54 30.98 -7.31
N THR A 133 9.08 32.05 -6.67
CA THR A 133 9.81 33.29 -6.40
C THR A 133 10.33 33.41 -4.96
N SER A 134 10.31 32.33 -4.19
CA SER A 134 10.79 32.34 -2.81
C SER A 134 12.27 32.77 -2.73
N ASP A 135 12.62 33.54 -1.70
CA ASP A 135 14.03 33.90 -1.40
C ASP A 135 14.84 32.68 -0.91
N TYR A 136 14.20 31.52 -0.77
CA TYR A 136 14.74 30.30 -0.21
C TYR A 136 15.03 29.28 -1.30
N SER A 137 16.31 29.10 -1.64
CA SER A 137 16.73 27.95 -2.43
C SER A 137 17.08 26.75 -1.55
N THR A 138 16.89 25.55 -2.10
CA THR A 138 17.36 24.30 -1.51
C THR A 138 17.87 23.40 -2.64
N SER A 139 19.01 22.77 -2.42
CA SER A 139 19.55 21.74 -3.32
C SER A 139 19.12 20.36 -2.83
N TRP A 140 18.61 19.52 -3.73
CA TRP A 140 18.41 18.10 -3.46
C TRP A 140 19.65 17.32 -3.89
N VAL A 141 20.49 17.00 -2.92
CA VAL A 141 21.87 16.52 -3.12
C VAL A 141 21.90 15.10 -3.71
N ASN A 142 20.95 14.25 -3.34
CA ASN A 142 20.91 12.85 -3.77
C ASN A 142 19.72 12.52 -4.68
N SER A 143 19.26 13.48 -5.49
CA SER A 143 18.05 13.32 -6.30
C SER A 143 18.04 12.05 -7.16
N GLU A 144 19.15 11.75 -7.84
CA GLU A 144 19.28 10.54 -8.68
C GLU A 144 19.14 9.26 -7.85
N GLN A 145 19.77 9.19 -6.68
CA GLN A 145 19.65 8.03 -5.79
C GLN A 145 18.23 7.85 -5.26
N SER A 146 17.55 8.95 -4.94
CA SER A 146 16.15 8.90 -4.50
C SER A 146 15.23 8.44 -5.63
N GLU A 147 15.45 8.91 -6.87
CA GLU A 147 14.71 8.47 -8.05
C GLU A 147 14.96 6.99 -8.36
N ASP A 148 16.19 6.51 -8.23
CA ASP A 148 16.53 5.09 -8.36
C ASP A 148 15.83 4.25 -7.29
N ALA A 149 15.76 4.75 -6.05
CA ALA A 149 15.05 4.07 -4.97
C ALA A 149 13.53 3.96 -5.22
N LEU A 150 12.94 4.91 -5.96
CA LEU A 150 11.53 4.88 -6.33
C LEU A 150 11.23 3.93 -7.51
N SER A 151 12.25 3.55 -8.29
CA SER A 151 12.08 2.82 -9.54
C SER A 151 11.54 1.39 -9.40
N PRO A 152 11.94 0.58 -8.40
CA PRO A 152 11.35 -0.74 -8.21
C PRO A 152 9.84 -0.68 -7.95
N VAL A 153 9.13 -1.73 -8.34
CA VAL A 153 7.71 -1.90 -7.99
C VAL A 153 7.58 -2.11 -6.49
N LEU A 154 6.59 -1.49 -5.84
CA LEU A 154 6.26 -1.70 -4.43
C LEU A 154 5.08 -2.69 -4.35
N PRO A 155 5.28 -3.93 -3.85
CA PRO A 155 4.19 -4.89 -3.69
C PRO A 155 3.14 -4.43 -2.67
N GLU A 156 1.95 -5.03 -2.72
CA GLU A 156 0.94 -4.90 -1.67
C GLU A 156 1.50 -5.39 -0.32
N GLY A 157 1.14 -4.69 0.76
CA GLY A 157 1.55 -4.97 2.14
C GLY A 157 2.99 -4.60 2.47
N GLU A 158 3.76 -4.07 1.50
CA GLU A 158 5.17 -3.73 1.66
C GLU A 158 5.38 -2.22 1.85
N SER A 159 6.54 -1.87 2.40
CA SER A 159 6.96 -0.48 2.59
C SER A 159 8.25 -0.17 1.85
N ARG A 160 8.41 1.10 1.45
CA ARG A 160 9.65 1.61 0.87
C ARG A 160 10.11 2.89 1.52
N VAL A 161 11.35 2.90 1.96
CA VAL A 161 12.02 4.08 2.52
C VAL A 161 12.95 4.68 1.48
N VAL A 162 12.71 5.94 1.12
CA VAL A 162 13.51 6.70 0.16
C VAL A 162 14.31 7.76 0.93
N PRO A 163 15.66 7.70 0.92
CA PRO A 163 16.48 8.71 1.55
C PRO A 163 16.48 9.98 0.72
N VAL A 164 16.41 11.14 1.37
CA VAL A 164 16.46 12.46 0.75
C VAL A 164 17.46 13.31 1.52
N LEU A 165 18.43 13.87 0.80
CA LEU A 165 19.46 14.77 1.29
C LEU A 165 19.21 16.16 0.73
N VAL A 166 19.06 17.13 1.62
CA VAL A 166 18.76 18.52 1.28
C VAL A 166 19.83 19.44 1.84
N GLU A 167 20.23 20.40 1.03
CA GLU A 167 21.13 21.48 1.42
C GLU A 167 20.38 22.82 1.25
N PRO A 168 19.75 23.33 2.33
CA PRO A 168 19.06 24.61 2.31
C PRO A 168 20.07 25.77 2.20
N SER A 169 19.66 26.86 1.55
CA SER A 169 20.50 28.07 1.39
C SER A 169 20.95 28.69 2.71
N ARG A 170 20.17 28.51 3.78
CA ARG A 170 20.51 28.91 5.14
C ARG A 170 19.85 28.01 6.17
N LYS A 171 20.47 27.93 7.34
CA LYS A 171 19.89 27.27 8.51
C LYS A 171 18.54 27.91 8.89
N GLY A 172 17.54 27.08 9.16
CA GLY A 172 16.18 27.48 9.51
C GLY A 172 15.31 27.89 8.33
N ALA A 173 15.79 27.76 7.08
CA ALA A 173 14.95 27.96 5.91
C ALA A 173 13.86 26.87 5.85
N PRO A 174 12.62 27.19 5.44
CA PRO A 174 11.61 26.19 5.17
C PRO A 174 12.00 25.36 3.94
N VAL A 175 11.74 24.05 4.02
CA VAL A 175 11.88 23.10 2.91
C VAL A 175 10.54 22.41 2.73
N THR A 176 10.04 22.42 1.50
CA THR A 176 8.82 21.69 1.14
C THR A 176 9.17 20.43 0.37
N VAL A 177 8.58 19.31 0.78
CA VAL A 177 8.62 18.02 0.07
C VAL A 177 7.24 17.79 -0.55
N GLU A 178 7.21 17.60 -1.86
CA GLU A 178 5.99 17.33 -2.61
C GLU A 178 6.00 15.87 -3.03
N VAL A 179 4.93 15.15 -2.68
CA VAL A 179 4.76 13.75 -3.03
C VAL A 179 3.57 13.66 -3.96
N THR A 180 3.82 13.31 -5.21
CA THR A 180 2.79 13.03 -6.19
C THR A 180 2.65 11.52 -6.33
N PRO A 181 1.58 10.91 -5.81
CA PRO A 181 1.40 9.47 -5.88
C PRO A 181 1.26 8.97 -7.33
N PRO A 182 1.61 7.69 -7.60
CA PRO A 182 1.34 7.11 -8.91
C PRO A 182 -0.16 7.04 -9.19
N HIS A 183 -0.51 7.32 -10.44
CA HIS A 183 -1.89 7.46 -10.89
C HIS A 183 -2.55 6.09 -11.10
N ALA A 184 -3.25 5.58 -10.08
CA ALA A 184 -4.28 4.54 -10.25
C ALA A 184 -5.69 5.15 -10.44
N GLY A 185 -5.82 6.47 -10.27
CA GLY A 185 -7.07 7.25 -10.21
C GLY A 185 -6.78 8.74 -9.94
N TYR A 186 -7.57 9.39 -9.08
CA TYR A 186 -7.32 10.77 -8.63
C TYR A 186 -6.69 10.75 -7.22
N ARG A 187 -5.36 10.84 -7.15
CA ARG A 187 -4.64 11.05 -5.89
C ARG A 187 -4.10 12.45 -5.84
N GLU A 188 -4.37 13.16 -4.75
CA GLU A 188 -3.88 14.53 -4.55
C GLU A 188 -2.39 14.54 -4.19
N THR A 189 -1.64 15.52 -4.69
CA THR A 189 -0.26 15.75 -4.27
C THR A 189 -0.25 16.17 -2.81
N ALA A 190 0.52 15.46 -1.98
CA ALA A 190 0.74 15.81 -0.59
C ALA A 190 1.95 16.74 -0.45
N TYR A 191 1.77 17.84 0.28
CA TYR A 191 2.80 18.81 0.60
C TYR A 191 3.22 18.64 2.06
N PHE A 192 4.52 18.53 2.30
CA PHE A 192 5.11 18.46 3.63
C PHE A 192 6.05 19.63 3.83
N GLU A 193 5.76 20.48 4.80
CA GLU A 193 6.61 21.61 5.16
C GLU A 193 7.48 21.26 6.37
N LEU A 194 8.79 21.43 6.19
CA LEU A 194 9.82 21.04 7.15
C LEU A 194 10.67 22.26 7.52
N SER A 195 10.94 22.41 8.81
CA SER A 195 11.98 23.32 9.29
C SER A 195 13.30 22.57 9.44
N VAL A 196 14.35 23.02 8.75
CA VAL A 196 15.70 22.45 8.81
C VAL A 196 16.62 23.33 9.66
N GLY A 197 16.90 22.96 10.92
CA GLY A 197 17.91 23.66 11.74
C GLY A 197 17.65 23.70 13.24
#